data_AF-A0A1A8L8B5-F1
#
_entry.id   AF-A0A1A8L8B5-F1
#
_cell.length_a   1.000
_cell.length_b   1.000
_cell.length_c   1.000
_cell.angle_alpha   90.00
_cell.angle_beta   90.00
_cell.angle_gamma   90.00
#
_symmetry.space_group_name_H-M   'P 1'
#
loop_
_entity.id
_entity.type
_entity.pdbx_description
1 polymer ?
#
loop_
_entity_poly.entity_id
_entity_poly.type
_entity_poly.pdbx_seq_one_letter_code
_entity_poly.pdbx_strand_id
1 'polypeptide(L)'
;KLQSCSVVSVLMPSRKMEVKMILVMFVSLLAAREVDRAAGSSKTSSMPGSPHNISKNDTSLQTVVLSAVYSFNNQSNDAFLFRASVIYRAQRQVVNGIRYIV
;
A
#
# COMPACT_ATOMS: atom_id res chain seq x y z
N LYS A 1 1.94 9.49 -21.25
CA LYS A 1 2.89 10.52 -20.75
C LYS A 1 2.47 10.85 -19.32
N LEU A 2 3.38 10.64 -18.35
CA LEU A 2 3.31 10.83 -16.87
C LEU A 2 2.35 9.88 -16.12
N GLN A 3 2.80 8.73 -15.64
CA GLN A 3 3.49 8.46 -14.35
C GLN A 3 2.69 8.83 -13.10
N SER A 4 2.36 7.83 -12.27
CA SER A 4 2.79 7.73 -10.86
C SER A 4 1.88 6.78 -10.08
N CYS A 5 2.25 5.50 -10.06
CA CYS A 5 1.99 4.62 -8.94
C CYS A 5 3.23 3.75 -8.90
N SER A 6 4.23 4.21 -8.13
CA SER A 6 5.45 3.48 -7.88
C SER A 6 5.09 2.25 -7.04
N VAL A 7 4.54 1.23 -7.70
CA VAL A 7 4.65 -0.15 -7.24
C VAL A 7 6.10 -0.51 -7.54
N VAL A 8 7.00 0.03 -6.72
CA VAL A 8 8.30 -0.59 -6.53
C VAL A 8 7.96 -1.93 -5.91
N SER A 9 7.77 -2.91 -6.78
CA SER A 9 7.88 -4.31 -6.45
C SER A 9 9.33 -4.44 -5.99
N VAL A 10 9.58 -4.19 -4.70
CA VAL A 10 10.84 -4.57 -4.08
C VAL A 10 10.78 -6.08 -4.08
N LEU A 11 11.16 -6.68 -5.20
CA LEU A 11 11.49 -8.08 -5.32
C LEU A 11 12.61 -8.29 -4.32
N MET A 12 12.23 -8.66 -3.10
CA MET A 12 13.15 -8.92 -2.01
C MET A 12 14.06 -10.06 -2.48
N PRO A 13 15.36 -9.82 -2.67
CA PRO A 13 16.27 -10.89 -3.05
C PRO A 13 16.41 -11.83 -1.86
N SER A 14 15.64 -12.92 -1.88
CA SER A 14 15.92 -14.06 -1.02
C SER A 14 17.21 -14.70 -1.51
N ARG A 15 18.31 -14.39 -0.81
CA ARG A 15 19.57 -15.14 -0.70
C ARG A 15 20.51 -14.34 0.19
N LYS A 16 20.80 -14.89 1.37
CA LYS A 16 21.88 -14.54 2.31
C LYS A 16 22.37 -13.08 2.19
N MET A 17 21.65 -12.18 2.86
CA MET A 17 21.93 -10.75 2.87
C MET A 17 23.27 -10.42 3.54
N GLU A 18 24.31 -10.31 2.73
CA GLU A 18 25.58 -9.70 3.10
C GLU A 18 25.35 -8.22 3.49
N VAL A 19 26.09 -7.74 4.50
CA VAL A 19 25.96 -6.38 5.09
C VAL A 19 26.00 -5.26 4.02
N LYS A 20 26.67 -5.53 2.90
CA LYS A 20 26.77 -4.65 1.73
C LYS A 20 25.40 -4.34 1.09
N MET A 21 24.48 -5.32 1.03
CA MET A 21 23.15 -5.13 0.44
C MET A 21 22.25 -4.27 1.34
N ILE A 22 22.39 -4.43 2.66
CA ILE A 22 21.69 -3.62 3.66
C ILE A 22 22.15 -2.16 3.56
N LEU A 23 23.46 -1.92 3.46
CA LEU A 23 24.01 -0.57 3.32
C LEU A 23 23.49 0.14 2.07
N VAL A 24 23.39 -0.55 0.93
CA VAL A 24 22.86 0.01 -0.32
C VAL A 24 21.38 0.39 -0.19
N MET A 25 20.57 -0.41 0.51
CA MET A 25 19.18 -0.05 0.78
C MET A 25 19.05 1.19 1.68
N PHE A 26 19.85 1.27 2.76
CA PHE A 26 19.83 2.44 3.66
C PHE A 26 20.29 3.73 2.97
N VAL A 27 21.34 3.66 2.13
CA VAL A 27 21.81 4.82 1.33
C VAL A 27 20.73 5.28 0.35
N SER A 28 20.02 4.35 -0.30
CA SER A 28 18.93 4.66 -1.22
C SER A 28 17.72 5.29 -0.51
N LEU A 29 17.45 4.87 0.74
CA LEU A 29 16.36 5.41 1.55
C LEU A 29 16.65 6.83 2.05
N LEU A 30 17.91 7.14 2.39
CA LEU A 30 18.34 8.49 2.74
C LEU A 30 18.20 9.49 1.58
N ALA A 31 18.36 9.02 0.33
CA ALA A 31 18.24 9.85 -0.86
C ALA A 31 16.78 10.16 -1.29
N ALA A 32 15.78 9.50 -0.70
CA ALA A 32 14.38 9.62 -1.12
C ALA A 32 13.57 10.67 -0.34
N ARG A 33 14.24 11.52 0.45
CA ARG A 33 13.58 12.54 1.27
C ARG A 33 13.36 13.79 0.43
N GLU A 34 12.17 13.89 -0.15
CA GLU A 34 11.37 15.11 -0.34
C GLU A 34 10.19 14.79 -1.27
N VAL A 35 8.97 14.70 -0.72
CA VAL A 35 7.75 15.15 -1.41
C VAL A 35 6.77 15.61 -0.35
N ASP A 36 6.90 16.86 0.10
CA ASP A 36 5.82 17.55 0.81
C ASP A 36 4.64 17.71 -0.15
N ARG A 37 3.55 16.96 0.08
CA ARG A 37 2.31 17.11 -0.70
C ARG A 37 1.37 18.04 0.04
N ALA A 38 1.48 19.33 -0.27
CA ALA A 38 0.44 20.30 0.03
C ALA A 38 -0.87 19.90 -0.66
N ALA A 39 -1.84 19.40 0.11
CA ALA A 39 -3.16 19.06 -0.37
C ALA A 39 -4.06 20.31 -0.42
N GLY A 40 -4.12 20.96 -1.57
CA GLY A 40 -5.11 22.00 -1.84
C GLY A 40 -6.53 21.42 -1.93
N SER A 41 -7.42 21.89 -1.06
CA SER A 41 -8.84 21.51 -1.04
C SER A 41 -9.62 22.29 -2.11
N SER A 42 -9.72 21.73 -3.31
CA SER A 42 -10.72 22.14 -4.29
C SER A 42 -11.90 21.16 -4.22
N LYS A 43 -13.13 21.68 -4.13
CA LYS A 43 -14.35 20.86 -4.18
C LYS A 43 -14.47 20.26 -5.59
N THR A 44 -13.83 19.13 -5.80
CA THR A 44 -13.94 18.33 -7.01
C THR A 44 -15.27 17.58 -6.96
N SER A 45 -16.10 17.74 -7.99
CA SER A 45 -17.22 16.84 -8.21
C SER A 45 -16.68 15.42 -8.37
N SER A 46 -17.25 14.47 -7.65
CA SER A 46 -16.84 13.06 -7.70
C SER A 46 -17.00 12.55 -9.14
N MET A 47 -15.89 12.18 -9.78
CA MET A 47 -15.91 11.59 -11.13
C MET A 47 -16.26 10.10 -11.05
N PRO A 48 -16.96 9.55 -12.05
CA PRO A 48 -17.17 8.10 -12.14
C PRO A 48 -15.83 7.35 -12.04
N GLY A 49 -15.78 6.32 -11.20
CA GLY A 49 -14.55 5.56 -10.94
C GLY A 49 -13.52 6.26 -10.06
N SER A 50 -13.81 7.44 -9.50
CA SER A 50 -12.95 8.03 -8.47
C SER A 50 -13.07 7.25 -7.14
N PRO A 51 -11.97 7.16 -6.34
CA PRO A 51 -12.05 6.59 -5.01
C PRO A 51 -13.04 7.36 -4.13
N HIS A 52 -13.91 6.64 -3.43
CA HIS A 52 -14.81 7.21 -2.44
C HIS A 52 -14.64 6.51 -1.10
N ASN A 53 -14.82 7.26 -0.01
CA ASN A 53 -14.74 6.71 1.33
C ASN A 53 -15.84 5.66 1.54
N ILE A 54 -15.47 4.56 2.19
CA ILE A 54 -16.38 3.50 2.61
C ILE A 54 -16.31 3.31 4.12
N SER A 55 -17.32 2.64 4.69
CA SER A 55 -17.31 2.31 6.11
C SER A 55 -16.17 1.33 6.42
N LYS A 56 -15.47 1.57 7.53
CA LYS A 56 -14.45 0.66 8.07
C LYS A 56 -15.06 -0.67 8.52
N ASN A 57 -16.37 -0.66 8.82
CA ASN A 57 -17.12 -1.82 9.26
C ASN A 57 -17.76 -2.58 8.08
N ASP A 58 -17.51 -2.18 6.84
CA ASP A 58 -17.99 -2.90 5.65
C ASP A 58 -17.46 -4.34 5.64
N THR A 59 -18.35 -5.33 5.52
CA THR A 59 -17.99 -6.74 5.60
C THR A 59 -17.07 -7.16 4.44
N SER A 60 -17.30 -6.62 3.24
CA SER A 60 -16.46 -6.92 2.07
C SER A 60 -15.05 -6.37 2.26
N LEU A 61 -14.93 -5.16 2.83
CA LEU A 61 -13.66 -4.59 3.23
C LEU A 61 -12.93 -5.48 4.25
N GLN A 62 -13.62 -5.97 5.28
CA GLN A 62 -13.02 -6.85 6.29
C GLN A 62 -12.49 -8.15 5.66
N THR A 63 -13.24 -8.77 4.75
CA THR A 63 -12.79 -9.96 4.00
C THR A 63 -11.56 -9.66 3.15
N VAL A 64 -11.53 -8.52 2.46
CA VAL A 64 -10.39 -8.11 1.64
C VAL A 64 -9.16 -7.84 2.50
N VAL A 65 -9.31 -7.16 3.63
CA VAL A 65 -8.20 -6.92 4.57
C VAL A 65 -7.66 -8.24 5.12
N LEU A 66 -8.54 -9.17 5.49
CA LEU A 66 -8.13 -10.50 5.94
C LEU A 66 -7.35 -11.26 4.85
N SER A 67 -7.85 -11.26 3.61
CA SER A 67 -7.16 -11.87 2.47
C SER A 67 -5.81 -11.20 2.18
N ALA A 68 -5.73 -9.87 2.34
CA ALA A 68 -4.48 -9.13 2.15
C ALA A 68 -3.46 -9.49 3.22
N VAL A 69 -3.87 -9.62 4.49
CA VAL A 69 -3.01 -10.07 5.59
C VAL A 69 -2.51 -11.50 5.35
N TYR A 70 -3.38 -12.41 4.90
CA TYR A 70 -2.94 -13.78 4.57
C TYR A 70 -1.96 -13.80 3.41
N SER A 71 -2.25 -13.05 2.35
CA SER A 71 -1.36 -12.91 1.21
C SER A 71 0.00 -12.33 1.61
N PHE A 72 0.00 -11.34 2.51
CA PHE A 72 1.22 -10.75 3.07
C PHE A 72 2.03 -11.75 3.89
N ASN A 73 1.38 -12.47 4.81
CA ASN A 73 2.04 -13.47 5.66
C ASN A 73 2.63 -14.60 4.82
N ASN A 74 1.92 -15.08 3.80
CA ASN A 74 2.41 -16.16 2.93
C ASN A 74 3.60 -15.74 2.04
N GLN A 75 3.73 -14.44 1.76
CA GLN A 75 4.84 -13.89 0.95
C GLN A 75 6.00 -13.38 1.81
N SER A 76 5.78 -13.20 3.11
CA SER A 76 6.78 -12.73 4.06
C SER A 76 7.69 -13.87 4.52
N ASN A 77 8.96 -13.55 4.78
CA ASN A 77 9.91 -14.48 5.41
C ASN A 77 10.14 -14.14 6.89
N ASP A 78 9.14 -13.52 7.53
CA ASP A 78 9.23 -13.14 8.94
C ASP A 78 9.03 -14.38 9.84
N ALA A 79 9.63 -14.36 11.03
CA ALA A 79 9.44 -15.40 12.03
C ALA A 79 8.05 -15.32 12.70
N PHE A 80 7.33 -14.20 12.51
CA PHE A 80 6.02 -13.97 13.11
C PHE A 80 4.95 -13.64 12.07
N LEU A 81 3.69 -13.97 12.41
CA LEU A 81 2.53 -13.61 11.61
C LEU A 81 2.03 -12.22 11.96
N PHE A 82 1.66 -11.46 10.93
CA PHE A 82 1.04 -10.16 11.08
C PHE A 82 -0.49 -10.27 11.09
N ARG A 83 -1.13 -9.34 11.80
CA ARG A 83 -2.59 -9.18 11.83
C ARG A 83 -2.93 -7.71 11.64
N ALA A 84 -4.00 -7.43 10.90
CA ALA A 84 -4.56 -6.08 10.83
C ALA A 84 -5.07 -5.64 12.21
N SER A 85 -4.55 -4.53 12.73
CA SER A 85 -4.93 -3.97 14.03
C SER A 85 -6.09 -2.97 13.92
N VAL A 86 -5.88 -1.89 13.16
CA VAL A 86 -6.85 -0.81 12.99
C VAL A 86 -6.84 -0.32 11.54
N ILE A 87 -8.02 -0.05 10.97
CA ILE A 87 -8.19 0.59 9.67
C ILE A 87 -8.41 2.09 9.89
N TYR A 88 -7.42 2.92 9.52
CA TYR A 88 -7.51 4.38 9.71
C TYR A 88 -8.38 5.04 8.64
N ARG A 89 -8.27 4.60 7.40
CA ARG A 89 -9.03 5.08 6.24
C ARG A 89 -9.40 3.90 5.36
N ALA A 90 -10.51 4.02 4.66
CA ALA A 90 -10.94 3.02 3.70
C ALA A 90 -11.63 3.71 2.54
N GLN A 91 -11.17 3.43 1.33
CA GLN A 91 -11.77 3.89 0.09
C GLN A 91 -11.99 2.71 -0.85
N ARG A 92 -13.03 2.83 -1.68
CA ARG A 92 -13.33 1.90 -2.75
C ARG A 92 -13.31 2.62 -4.07
N GLN A 93 -12.76 1.96 -5.08
CA GLN A 93 -12.69 2.46 -6.44
C GLN A 93 -13.18 1.38 -7.41
N VAL A 94 -14.08 1.77 -8.32
CA VAL A 94 -14.51 0.91 -9.42
C VAL A 94 -13.55 1.11 -10.59
N VAL A 95 -12.91 0.03 -11.02
CA VAL A 95 -11.97 -0.05 -12.15
C VAL A 95 -12.40 -1.23 -13.04
N ASN A 96 -11.47 -1.95 -13.68
CA ASN A 96 -11.75 -3.30 -14.21
C ASN A 96 -11.82 -4.33 -13.05
N GLY A 97 -12.77 -4.12 -12.14
CA GLY A 97 -12.87 -4.77 -10.83
C GLY A 97 -13.08 -3.76 -9.69
N ILE A 98 -12.96 -4.23 -8.44
CA ILE A 98 -13.05 -3.37 -7.26
C ILE A 98 -11.68 -3.25 -6.62
N ARG A 99 -11.17 -2.02 -6.49
CA ARG A 99 -9.94 -1.71 -5.77
C ARG A 99 -10.29 -1.14 -4.40
N TYR A 100 -9.76 -1.77 -3.35
CA TYR A 100 -9.81 -1.26 -1.99
C TYR A 100 -8.50 -0.53 -1.67
N ILE A 101 -8.60 0.61 -1.00
CA ILE A 101 -7.48 1.43 -0.56
C ILE A 101 -7.64 1.60 0.95
N VAL A 102 -6.70 1.04 1.71
CA VAL A 102 -6.68 1.00 3.19
C VAL A 102 -5.40 1.58 3.75
#